data_AF-A0A350WR39-F1
#
_entry.id   AF-A0A350WR39-F1
#
_cell.length_a   1.000
_cell.length_b   1.000
_cell.length_c   1.000
_cell.angle_alpha   90.00
_cell.angle_beta   90.00
_cell.angle_gamma   90.00
#
_symmetry.space_group_name_H-M   'P 1'
#
loop_
_entity.id
_entity.type
_entity.pdbx_description
1 polymer ?
#
loop_
_entity_poly.entity_id
_entity_poly.type
_entity_poly.pdbx_seq_one_letter_code
_entity_poly.pdbx_strand_id
1 'polypeptide(L)'
;MPPGEQILIVESDPDIADLIGRQSLKPLGYQVTVVGDAASALKHAVQTPPDLILANINLPGLSGKDLLAAFSSQNVKSPVIVIAEKGQETDAIQAFRLGATDVMFWPLRDAEVVSIVERSMRQTQEVRERQKLDRQLKATNEELQKRLRDLTTILGTAKAVVSITDQRQLLDRILESAQQLGEADVCWLMLREDKGNTFLLRAHRNLPDSWSKKMNQPVDDGISSLVALSGESLFMNGSPLQKFKMATLGKSVGVVPIKIKTEVIGLLIVVRRNDREFTRDAQTMLEAMADYASISMVNARLFRALEQAVENARAGEKHRHASLETLRDAIHSEVQAALYPLNLILTEMPGVLNAEQKTALESVKAALQRLSRSSEKTVTPK
;
A
#
# COMPACT_ATOMS: atom_id res chain seq x y z
N MET A 1 44.71 8.16 5.25
CA MET A 1 45.22 9.46 4.78
C MET A 1 44.10 10.11 3.99
N PRO A 2 43.62 11.31 4.35
CA PRO A 2 42.67 12.01 3.49
C PRO A 2 43.44 12.53 2.27
N PRO A 3 43.23 12.01 1.04
CA PRO A 3 43.94 12.51 -0.12
C PRO A 3 43.14 13.68 -0.71
N GLY A 4 43.73 14.88 -0.76
CA GLY A 4 43.22 15.96 -1.60
C GLY A 4 42.47 17.10 -0.91
N GLU A 5 42.48 17.20 0.41
CA GLU A 5 41.93 18.37 1.12
C GLU A 5 42.76 19.63 0.80
N GLN A 6 42.07 20.73 0.48
CA GLN A 6 42.71 21.96 0.02
C GLN A 6 42.90 22.96 1.15
N ILE A 7 44.15 23.35 1.40
CA ILE A 7 44.51 24.35 2.41
C ILE A 7 45.02 25.61 1.72
N LEU A 8 44.40 26.74 2.03
CA LEU A 8 44.85 28.06 1.58
C LEU A 8 45.68 28.71 2.69
N ILE A 9 46.93 29.04 2.40
CA ILE A 9 47.81 29.79 3.30
C ILE A 9 47.91 31.23 2.79
N VAL A 10 47.62 32.18 3.68
CA VAL A 10 47.72 33.63 3.43
C VAL A 10 48.86 34.15 4.29
N GLU A 11 50.04 34.22 3.70
CA GLU A 11 51.29 34.56 4.37
C GLU A 11 52.24 35.27 3.39
N SER A 12 52.75 36.43 3.80
CA SER A 12 53.67 37.23 2.99
C SER A 12 55.14 36.89 3.24
N ASP A 13 55.47 36.30 4.39
CA ASP A 13 56.82 35.83 4.69
C ASP A 13 57.07 34.46 4.01
N PRO A 14 58.01 34.38 3.05
CA PRO A 14 58.27 33.15 2.31
C PRO A 14 58.81 32.01 3.19
N ASP A 15 59.52 32.32 4.28
CA ASP A 15 60.11 31.31 5.16
C ASP A 15 59.02 30.66 6.02
N ILE A 16 58.11 31.46 6.57
CA ILE A 16 56.94 30.98 7.33
C ILE A 16 56.03 30.15 6.41
N ALA A 17 55.76 30.66 5.21
CA ALA A 17 54.93 29.97 4.23
C ALA A 17 55.52 28.63 3.77
N ASP A 18 56.85 28.54 3.61
CA ASP A 18 57.54 27.30 3.24
C ASP A 18 57.49 26.26 4.37
N LEU A 19 57.73 26.68 5.61
CA LEU A 19 57.67 25.78 6.77
C LEU A 19 56.26 25.19 6.94
N ILE A 20 55.23 26.04 6.95
CA ILE A 20 53.85 25.58 7.13
C ILE A 20 53.41 24.77 5.90
N GLY A 21 53.59 25.31 4.70
CA GLY A 21 53.08 24.71 3.49
C GLY A 21 53.87 23.50 3.02
N ARG A 22 55.16 23.66 2.74
CA ARG A 22 55.99 22.61 2.14
C ARG A 22 56.54 21.61 3.14
N GLN A 23 56.95 22.05 4.32
CA GLN A 23 57.63 21.18 5.28
C GLN A 23 56.63 20.45 6.19
N SER A 24 55.59 21.15 6.67
CA SER A 24 54.61 20.55 7.59
C SER A 24 53.44 19.87 6.87
N LEU A 25 52.78 20.54 5.92
CA LEU A 25 51.48 20.08 5.40
C LEU A 25 51.56 19.22 4.12
N LYS A 26 52.38 19.60 3.13
CA LYS A 26 52.50 18.81 1.88
C LYS A 26 52.93 17.34 2.10
N PRO A 27 53.86 16.99 3.03
CA PRO A 27 54.25 15.60 3.26
C PRO A 27 53.12 14.72 3.79
N LEU A 28 52.09 15.33 4.40
CA LEU A 28 50.90 14.65 4.89
C LEU A 28 49.83 14.45 3.80
N GLY A 29 50.04 14.97 2.58
CA GLY A 29 49.15 14.80 1.44
C GLY A 29 48.13 15.93 1.22
N TYR A 30 48.23 17.02 1.98
CA TYR A 30 47.38 18.21 1.79
C TYR A 30 47.75 18.95 0.50
N GLN A 31 46.74 19.45 -0.23
CA GLN A 31 46.94 20.35 -1.35
C GLN A 31 47.04 21.79 -0.85
N VAL A 32 48.24 22.33 -0.83
CA VAL A 32 48.50 23.66 -0.28
C VAL A 32 48.64 24.70 -1.38
N THR A 33 47.82 25.74 -1.31
CA THR A 33 47.95 26.97 -2.10
C THR A 33 48.42 28.10 -1.20
N VAL A 34 49.44 28.85 -1.61
CA VAL A 34 49.96 29.99 -0.85
C VAL A 34 49.67 31.28 -1.62
N VAL A 35 49.19 32.30 -0.92
CA VAL A 35 48.98 33.66 -1.41
C VAL A 35 49.58 34.66 -0.43
N GLY A 36 50.14 35.76 -0.94
CA GLY A 36 50.85 36.75 -0.11
C GLY A 36 49.99 37.93 0.38
N ASP A 37 48.75 38.04 -0.09
CA ASP A 37 47.89 39.19 0.19
C ASP A 37 46.41 38.81 0.35
N ALA A 38 45.68 39.66 1.08
CA ALA A 38 44.28 39.46 1.41
C ALA A 38 43.34 39.47 0.19
N ALA A 39 43.65 40.25 -0.86
CA ALA A 39 42.80 40.33 -2.05
C ALA A 39 42.87 39.04 -2.88
N SER A 40 44.08 38.51 -3.07
CA SER A 40 44.32 37.20 -3.68
C SER A 40 43.68 36.07 -2.87
N ALA A 41 43.77 36.13 -1.54
CA ALA A 41 43.12 35.15 -0.66
C ALA A 41 41.60 35.14 -0.82
N LEU A 42 40.96 36.30 -0.80
CA LEU A 42 39.52 36.42 -0.97
C LEU A 42 39.07 35.91 -2.34
N LYS A 43 39.79 36.30 -3.40
CA LYS A 43 39.50 35.83 -4.76
C LYS A 43 39.61 34.30 -4.85
N HIS A 44 40.66 33.72 -4.29
CA HIS A 44 40.85 32.27 -4.32
C HIS A 44 39.78 31.54 -3.51
N ALA A 45 39.48 31.99 -2.29
CA ALA A 45 38.49 31.35 -1.42
C ALA A 45 37.07 31.36 -2.01
N VAL A 46 36.74 32.35 -2.84
CA VAL A 46 35.45 32.42 -3.54
C VAL A 46 35.44 31.55 -4.80
N GLN A 47 36.52 31.53 -5.58
CA GLN A 47 36.60 30.75 -6.82
C GLN A 47 36.74 29.25 -6.56
N THR A 48 37.59 28.90 -5.60
CA THR A 48 37.93 27.52 -5.23
C THR A 48 37.91 27.44 -3.71
N PRO A 49 36.75 27.14 -3.10
CA PRO A 49 36.60 27.17 -1.65
C PRO A 49 37.49 26.11 -0.98
N PRO A 50 38.49 26.51 -0.18
CA PRO A 50 39.39 25.57 0.48
C PRO A 50 38.68 24.87 1.65
N ASP A 51 39.22 23.74 2.10
CA ASP A 51 38.75 23.06 3.30
C ASP A 51 39.25 23.72 4.59
N LEU A 52 40.38 24.44 4.53
CA LEU A 52 40.94 25.21 5.64
C LEU A 52 41.70 26.44 5.12
N ILE A 53 41.60 27.54 5.86
CA ILE A 53 42.38 28.76 5.60
C ILE A 53 43.31 29.01 6.78
N LEU A 54 44.59 29.19 6.51
CA LEU A 54 45.59 29.67 7.46
C LEU A 54 45.91 31.11 7.08
N ALA A 55 45.64 32.07 7.95
CA ALA A 55 45.80 33.49 7.62
C ALA A 55 46.67 34.22 8.65
N ASN A 56 47.76 34.83 8.20
CA ASN A 56 48.54 35.72 9.06
C ASN A 56 47.69 36.93 9.49
N ILE A 57 47.80 37.32 10.75
CA ILE A 57 47.13 38.50 11.30
C ILE A 57 47.73 39.81 10.77
N ASN A 58 49.02 39.77 10.42
CA ASN A 58 49.77 40.87 9.82
C ASN A 58 49.95 40.58 8.32
N LEU A 59 49.10 41.15 7.48
CA LEU A 59 49.24 41.06 6.03
C LEU A 59 49.52 42.44 5.44
N PRO A 60 50.26 42.51 4.32
CA PRO A 60 50.48 43.77 3.63
C PRO A 60 49.16 44.33 3.08
N GLY A 61 48.84 45.57 3.47
CA GLY A 61 47.69 46.33 2.98
C GLY A 61 46.41 46.22 3.82
N LEU A 62 46.01 45.01 4.21
CA LEU A 62 44.82 44.75 5.04
C LEU A 62 45.19 43.87 6.24
N SER A 63 44.61 44.09 7.42
CA SER A 63 44.85 43.20 8.55
C SER A 63 44.16 41.84 8.32
N GLY A 64 44.71 40.75 8.87
CA GLY A 64 44.05 39.44 8.87
C GLY A 64 42.65 39.46 9.51
N LYS A 65 42.36 40.45 10.36
CA LYS A 65 41.01 40.73 10.90
C LYS A 65 40.04 41.24 9.84
N ASP A 66 40.51 42.12 8.96
CA ASP A 66 39.72 42.64 7.84
C ASP A 66 39.43 41.51 6.85
N LEU A 67 40.38 40.59 6.68
CA LEU A 67 40.20 39.39 5.86
C LEU A 67 39.13 38.45 6.44
N LEU A 68 39.10 38.22 7.76
CA LEU A 68 38.02 37.46 8.41
C LEU A 68 36.64 38.10 8.19
N ALA A 69 36.55 39.42 8.35
CA ALA A 69 35.31 40.15 8.09
C ALA A 69 34.89 40.02 6.61
N ALA A 70 35.84 40.11 5.68
CA ALA A 70 35.59 39.92 4.26
C ALA A 70 35.10 38.50 3.95
N PHE A 71 35.72 37.45 4.52
CA PHE A 71 35.28 36.06 4.38
C PHE A 71 33.85 35.85 4.89
N SER A 72 33.52 36.43 6.04
CA SER A 72 32.16 36.39 6.59
C SER A 72 31.16 37.05 5.64
N SER A 73 31.48 38.24 5.11
CA SER A 73 30.60 38.99 4.19
C SER A 73 30.36 38.26 2.86
N GLN A 74 31.36 37.54 2.35
CA GLN A 74 31.29 36.74 1.12
C GLN A 74 30.77 35.31 1.37
N ASN A 75 30.33 35.01 2.61
CA ASN A 75 29.77 33.72 3.02
C ASN A 75 30.73 32.54 2.79
N VAL A 76 32.04 32.77 2.97
CA VAL A 76 33.06 31.72 2.96
C VAL A 76 32.90 30.86 4.21
N LYS A 77 32.62 29.58 4.02
CA LYS A 77 32.32 28.63 5.11
C LYS A 77 33.53 27.84 5.60
N SER A 78 34.68 28.06 4.99
CA SER A 78 35.92 27.39 5.34
C SER A 78 36.38 27.87 6.73
N PRO A 79 36.75 26.95 7.64
CA PRO A 79 37.36 27.33 8.90
C PRO A 79 38.63 28.16 8.65
N VAL A 80 38.83 29.20 9.46
CA VAL A 80 40.00 30.08 9.37
C VAL A 80 40.80 29.97 10.65
N ILE A 81 42.05 29.56 10.56
CA ILE A 81 43.00 29.57 11.65
C ILE A 81 43.92 30.77 11.45
N VAL A 82 44.02 31.61 12.47
CA VAL A 82 44.86 32.81 12.38
C VAL A 82 46.26 32.51 12.88
N ILE A 83 47.27 33.00 12.16
CA ILE A 83 48.68 32.94 12.57
C ILE A 83 49.05 34.30 13.15
N ALA A 84 49.56 34.32 14.37
CA ALA A 84 49.96 35.53 15.09
C ALA A 84 51.34 35.33 15.72
N GLU A 85 52.07 36.42 15.98
CA GLU A 85 53.36 36.36 16.69
C GLU A 85 53.17 36.46 18.20
N LYS A 86 54.19 36.05 18.97
CA LYS A 86 54.22 36.27 20.43
C LYS A 86 54.09 37.77 20.76
N GLY A 87 53.22 38.10 21.71
CA GLY A 87 52.91 39.50 22.06
C GLY A 87 51.70 40.08 21.32
N GLN A 88 51.08 39.32 20.40
CA GLN A 88 49.86 39.71 19.68
C GLN A 88 48.59 39.04 20.22
N GLU A 89 48.56 38.68 21.51
CA GLU A 89 47.44 37.95 22.12
C GLU A 89 46.13 38.75 22.02
N THR A 90 46.20 40.08 22.14
CA THR A 90 45.03 40.96 21.99
C THR A 90 44.41 40.86 20.59
N ASP A 91 45.27 40.79 19.57
CA ASP A 91 44.84 40.69 18.17
C ASP A 91 44.26 39.30 17.88
N ALA A 92 44.89 38.24 18.41
CA ALA A 92 44.39 36.87 18.36
C ALA A 92 42.99 36.72 18.99
N ILE A 93 42.76 37.32 20.17
CA ILE A 93 41.44 37.33 20.82
C ILE A 93 40.40 38.04 19.94
N GLN A 94 40.78 39.15 19.29
CA GLN A 94 39.88 39.85 18.40
C GLN A 94 39.55 39.03 17.14
N ALA A 95 40.53 38.31 16.58
CA ALA A 95 40.31 37.40 15.46
C ALA A 95 39.31 36.28 15.81
N PHE A 96 39.41 35.68 17.00
CA PHE A 96 38.41 34.72 17.49
C PHE A 96 37.00 35.32 17.56
N ARG A 97 36.86 36.56 18.04
CA ARG A 97 35.55 37.26 18.07
C ARG A 97 34.99 37.52 16.69
N LEU A 98 35.85 37.64 15.68
CA LEU A 98 35.47 37.83 14.27
C LEU A 98 35.21 36.50 13.53
N GLY A 99 35.35 35.35 14.20
CA GLY A 99 34.99 34.04 13.66
C GLY A 99 36.18 33.15 13.27
N ALA A 100 37.41 33.49 13.68
CA ALA A 100 38.52 32.53 13.60
C ALA A 100 38.19 31.25 14.40
N THR A 101 38.47 30.10 13.81
CA THR A 101 38.21 28.77 14.37
C THR A 101 39.27 28.39 15.39
N ASP A 102 40.53 28.75 15.14
CA ASP A 102 41.64 28.56 16.07
C ASP A 102 42.74 29.62 15.84
N VAL A 103 43.77 29.64 16.69
CA VAL A 103 44.93 30.52 16.52
C VAL A 103 46.26 29.75 16.69
N MET A 104 47.27 30.19 15.94
CA MET A 104 48.62 29.66 15.90
C MET A 104 49.60 30.77 16.29
N PHE A 105 50.45 30.54 17.30
CA PHE A 105 51.45 31.52 17.76
C PHE A 105 52.86 31.19 17.29
N TRP A 106 53.41 31.99 16.39
CA TRP A 106 54.77 31.83 15.86
C TRP A 106 55.83 32.29 16.89
N PRO A 107 57.00 31.61 17.00
CA PRO A 107 57.45 30.42 16.25
C PRO A 107 56.82 29.10 16.73
N LEU A 108 56.48 28.22 15.78
CA LEU A 108 55.88 26.90 16.02
C LEU A 108 56.78 25.77 15.52
N ARG A 109 56.62 24.59 16.12
CA ARG A 109 57.20 23.35 15.59
C ARG A 109 56.25 22.69 14.61
N ASP A 110 56.78 21.92 13.67
CA ASP A 110 55.97 21.19 12.65
C ASP A 110 54.82 20.39 13.28
N ALA A 111 55.09 19.68 14.38
CA ALA A 111 54.08 18.89 15.09
C ALA A 111 52.92 19.72 15.65
N GLU A 112 53.16 20.98 16.02
CA GLU A 112 52.14 21.89 16.54
C GLU A 112 51.23 22.39 15.40
N VAL A 113 51.82 22.75 14.26
CA VAL A 113 51.08 23.12 13.04
C VAL A 113 50.14 21.99 12.62
N VAL A 114 50.68 20.76 12.55
CA VAL A 114 49.90 19.58 12.16
C VAL A 114 48.77 19.31 13.13
N SER A 115 49.02 19.37 14.45
CA SER A 115 48.00 19.08 15.46
C SER A 115 46.81 20.05 15.40
N ILE A 116 47.09 21.34 15.17
CA ILE A 116 46.06 22.39 15.07
C ILE A 116 45.24 22.23 13.80
N VAL A 117 45.90 21.98 12.66
CA VAL A 117 45.24 21.72 11.38
C VAL A 117 44.35 20.48 11.46
N GLU A 118 44.87 19.34 11.94
CA GLU A 118 44.10 18.09 12.04
C GLU A 118 42.87 18.23 12.93
N ARG A 119 42.99 18.97 14.05
CA ARG A 119 41.87 19.23 14.96
C ARG A 119 40.75 20.00 14.25
N SER A 120 41.10 21.10 13.58
CA SER A 120 40.13 21.95 12.87
C SER A 120 39.43 21.19 11.73
N MET A 121 40.21 20.41 10.98
CA MET A 121 39.71 19.59 9.89
C MET A 121 38.76 18.50 10.38
N ARG A 122 39.11 17.78 11.46
CA ARG A 122 38.25 16.74 12.05
C ARG A 122 36.90 17.30 12.48
N GLN A 123 36.88 18.44 13.16
CA GLN A 123 35.65 19.08 13.61
C GLN A 123 34.76 19.51 12.43
N THR A 124 35.37 20.04 11.37
CA THR A 124 34.65 20.42 10.15
C THR A 124 34.06 19.21 9.45
N GLN A 125 34.80 18.10 9.39
CA GLN A 125 34.36 16.86 8.76
C GLN A 125 33.19 16.22 9.52
N GLU A 126 33.25 16.16 10.85
CA GLU A 126 32.16 15.63 11.69
C GLU A 126 30.85 16.41 11.49
N VAL A 127 30.92 17.74 11.40
CA VAL A 127 29.76 18.58 11.12
C VAL A 127 29.18 18.30 9.73
N ARG A 128 30.04 18.18 8.71
CA ARG A 128 29.62 17.86 7.33
C ARG A 128 28.98 16.48 7.24
N GLU A 129 29.58 15.48 7.89
CA GLU A 129 29.07 14.11 7.91
C GLU A 129 27.72 14.01 8.62
N ARG A 130 27.58 14.66 9.79
CA ARG A 130 26.31 14.72 10.52
C ARG A 130 25.21 15.38 9.69
N GLN A 131 25.50 16.48 9.00
CA GLN A 131 24.52 17.12 8.11
C GLN A 131 24.13 16.23 6.93
N LYS A 132 25.07 15.46 6.37
CA LYS A 132 24.79 14.50 5.31
C LYS A 132 23.90 13.36 5.80
N LEU A 133 24.20 12.80 6.97
CA LEU A 133 23.41 11.75 7.61
C LEU A 133 21.99 12.23 7.93
N ASP A 134 21.84 13.44 8.49
CA ASP A 134 20.52 14.02 8.79
C ASP A 134 19.67 14.21 7.53
N ARG A 135 20.28 14.66 6.42
CA ARG A 135 19.58 14.77 5.12
C ARG A 135 19.15 13.41 4.60
N GLN A 136 20.03 12.41 4.66
CA GLN A 136 19.72 11.06 4.20
C GLN A 136 18.63 10.40 5.06
N LEU A 137 18.67 10.61 6.38
CA LEU A 137 17.66 10.13 7.30
C LEU A 137 16.29 10.75 7.00
N LYS A 138 16.23 12.07 6.78
CA LYS A 138 14.98 12.75 6.39
C LYS A 138 14.40 12.20 5.10
N ALA A 139 15.21 12.10 4.04
CA ALA A 139 14.76 11.58 2.76
C ALA A 139 14.25 10.12 2.86
N THR A 140 14.97 9.28 3.61
CA THR A 140 14.57 7.89 3.83
C THR A 140 13.27 7.78 4.64
N ASN A 141 13.09 8.64 5.65
CA ASN A 141 11.89 8.65 6.48
C ASN A 141 10.67 9.13 5.68
N GLU A 142 10.82 10.15 4.83
CA GLU A 142 9.75 10.62 3.93
C GLU A 142 9.29 9.52 2.96
N GLU A 143 10.25 8.79 2.37
CA GLU A 143 9.96 7.64 1.51
C GLU A 143 9.27 6.51 2.27
N LEU A 144 9.74 6.19 3.49
CA LEU A 144 9.12 5.16 4.33
C LEU A 144 7.68 5.54 4.72
N GLN A 145 7.46 6.80 5.10
CA GLN A 145 6.12 7.30 5.43
C GLN A 145 5.18 7.25 4.22
N LYS A 146 5.69 7.50 3.01
CA LYS A 146 4.92 7.34 1.77
C LYS A 146 4.48 5.89 1.60
N ARG A 147 5.42 4.93 1.69
CA ARG A 147 5.10 3.49 1.58
C ARG A 147 4.10 3.01 2.64
N LEU A 148 4.19 3.51 3.87
CA LEU A 148 3.22 3.16 4.92
C LEU A 148 1.81 3.67 4.61
N ARG A 149 1.67 4.89 4.09
CA ARG A 149 0.36 5.42 3.65
C ARG A 149 -0.23 4.58 2.52
N ASP A 150 0.60 4.21 1.56
CA ASP A 150 0.22 3.36 0.42
C ASP A 150 -0.34 2.01 0.91
N LEU A 151 0.40 1.32 1.80
CA LEU A 151 -0.04 0.06 2.40
C LEU A 151 -1.33 0.19 3.23
N THR A 152 -1.46 1.27 4.01
CA THR A 152 -2.64 1.50 4.85
C THR A 152 -3.89 1.73 3.97
N THR A 153 -3.73 2.40 2.84
CA THR A 153 -4.81 2.63 1.87
C THR A 153 -5.26 1.31 1.23
N ILE A 154 -4.31 0.45 0.86
CA ILE A 154 -4.60 -0.89 0.34
C ILE A 154 -5.35 -1.72 1.39
N LEU A 155 -4.84 -1.81 2.62
CA LEU A 155 -5.45 -2.62 3.67
C LEU A 155 -6.83 -2.11 4.10
N GLY A 156 -7.03 -0.80 4.16
CA GLY A 156 -8.32 -0.18 4.49
C GLY A 156 -9.39 -0.49 3.43
N THR A 157 -9.04 -0.38 2.15
CA THR A 157 -9.96 -0.71 1.04
C THR A 157 -10.23 -2.21 0.97
N ALA A 158 -9.19 -3.04 1.09
CA ALA A 158 -9.29 -4.50 1.08
C ALA A 158 -10.21 -5.04 2.19
N LYS A 159 -10.06 -4.55 3.43
CA LYS A 159 -10.87 -5.01 4.56
C LYS A 159 -12.36 -4.70 4.37
N ALA A 160 -12.68 -3.54 3.79
CA ALA A 160 -14.06 -3.17 3.51
C ALA A 160 -14.69 -4.08 2.45
N VAL A 161 -13.93 -4.46 1.42
CA VAL A 161 -14.39 -5.34 0.33
C VAL A 161 -14.66 -6.76 0.84
N VAL A 162 -13.79 -7.32 1.68
CA VAL A 162 -13.92 -8.70 2.21
C VAL A 162 -15.14 -8.88 3.12
N SER A 163 -15.61 -7.82 3.79
CA SER A 163 -16.78 -7.91 4.68
C SER A 163 -18.14 -7.85 3.96
N ILE A 164 -18.18 -7.59 2.66
CA ILE A 164 -19.43 -7.42 1.92
C ILE A 164 -19.91 -8.77 1.39
N THR A 165 -21.12 -9.16 1.78
CA THR A 165 -21.78 -10.39 1.34
C THR A 165 -22.69 -10.17 0.12
N ASP A 166 -23.22 -8.96 -0.06
CA ASP A 166 -24.05 -8.61 -1.22
C ASP A 166 -23.21 -8.39 -2.47
N GLN A 167 -23.54 -9.09 -3.56
CA GLN A 167 -22.76 -9.03 -4.79
C GLN A 167 -22.77 -7.65 -5.44
N ARG A 168 -23.88 -6.91 -5.44
CA ARG A 168 -23.94 -5.60 -6.12
C ARG A 168 -23.09 -4.58 -5.36
N GLN A 169 -23.26 -4.52 -4.05
CA GLN A 169 -22.47 -3.63 -3.19
C GLN A 169 -20.98 -3.95 -3.27
N LEU A 170 -20.62 -5.24 -3.32
CA LEU A 170 -19.25 -5.68 -3.47
C LEU A 170 -18.62 -5.16 -4.77
N LEU A 171 -19.30 -5.35 -5.90
CA LEU A 171 -18.81 -4.91 -7.21
C LEU A 171 -18.66 -3.39 -7.29
N ASP A 172 -19.64 -2.64 -6.76
CA ASP A 172 -19.55 -1.17 -6.72
C ASP A 172 -18.38 -0.70 -5.87
N ARG A 173 -18.14 -1.34 -4.72
CA ARG A 173 -17.03 -0.98 -3.82
C ARG A 173 -15.66 -1.32 -4.40
N ILE A 174 -15.54 -2.44 -5.12
CA ILE A 174 -14.32 -2.80 -5.88
C ILE A 174 -14.03 -1.71 -6.91
N LEU A 175 -15.03 -1.29 -7.68
CA LEU A 175 -14.85 -0.27 -8.71
C LEU A 175 -14.51 1.10 -8.15
N GLU A 176 -15.14 1.51 -7.04
CA GLU A 176 -14.82 2.75 -6.34
C GLU A 176 -13.35 2.76 -5.88
N SER A 177 -12.93 1.66 -5.25
CA SER A 177 -11.56 1.54 -4.75
C SER A 177 -10.54 1.46 -5.89
N ALA A 178 -10.83 0.72 -6.96
CA ALA A 178 -10.00 0.66 -8.16
C ALA A 178 -9.89 2.02 -8.86
N GLN A 179 -10.97 2.80 -8.89
CA GLN A 179 -10.96 4.14 -9.44
C GLN A 179 -10.04 5.07 -8.65
N GLN A 180 -10.07 4.99 -7.31
CA GLN A 180 -9.22 5.78 -6.44
C GLN A 180 -7.74 5.37 -6.53
N LEU A 181 -7.44 4.07 -6.41
CA LEU A 181 -6.07 3.54 -6.47
C LEU A 181 -5.44 3.76 -7.86
N GLY A 182 -6.23 3.59 -8.91
CA GLY A 182 -5.80 3.79 -10.29
C GLY A 182 -5.80 5.25 -10.74
N GLU A 183 -6.27 6.19 -9.92
CA GLU A 183 -6.60 7.57 -10.37
C GLU A 183 -7.30 7.57 -11.73
N ALA A 184 -8.30 6.70 -11.88
CA ALA A 184 -8.95 6.42 -13.16
C ALA A 184 -10.20 7.30 -13.36
N ASP A 185 -10.48 7.63 -14.62
CA ASP A 185 -11.68 8.37 -14.99
C ASP A 185 -12.88 7.44 -15.21
N VAL A 186 -12.59 6.24 -15.74
CA VAL A 186 -13.57 5.23 -16.14
C VAL A 186 -13.09 3.86 -15.68
N CYS A 187 -13.99 3.04 -15.14
CA CYS A 187 -13.68 1.67 -14.76
C CYS A 187 -14.87 0.74 -14.98
N TRP A 188 -14.59 -0.53 -15.24
CA TRP A 188 -15.61 -1.56 -15.30
C TRP A 188 -15.05 -2.92 -14.93
N LEU A 189 -15.98 -3.82 -14.64
CA LEU A 189 -15.66 -5.16 -14.18
C LEU A 189 -16.46 -6.17 -15.01
N MET A 190 -15.74 -7.14 -15.54
CA MET A 190 -16.31 -8.23 -16.32
C MET A 190 -16.13 -9.53 -15.54
N LEU A 191 -17.17 -10.35 -15.44
CA LEU A 191 -17.09 -11.66 -14.80
C LEU A 191 -17.37 -12.76 -15.80
N ARG A 192 -16.64 -13.87 -15.66
CA ARG A 192 -16.88 -15.07 -16.46
C ARG A 192 -18.24 -15.67 -16.11
N GLU A 193 -18.93 -16.16 -17.14
CA GLU A 193 -20.17 -16.93 -16.96
C GLU A 193 -19.89 -18.31 -16.34
N ASP A 194 -20.80 -18.84 -15.51
CA ASP A 194 -20.60 -20.10 -14.78
C ASP A 194 -20.40 -21.33 -15.70
N LYS A 195 -20.91 -21.30 -16.93
CA LYS A 195 -20.88 -22.43 -17.87
C LYS A 195 -20.20 -22.12 -19.21
N GLY A 196 -19.52 -20.98 -19.31
CA GLY A 196 -18.94 -20.49 -20.56
C GLY A 196 -17.56 -19.85 -20.36
N ASN A 197 -16.86 -19.62 -21.46
CA ASN A 197 -15.60 -18.88 -21.46
C ASN A 197 -15.79 -17.38 -21.77
N THR A 198 -17.04 -16.93 -21.70
CA THR A 198 -17.46 -15.58 -22.04
C THR A 198 -17.45 -14.70 -20.80
N PHE A 199 -16.92 -13.49 -20.94
CA PHE A 199 -16.91 -12.49 -19.88
C PHE A 199 -18.01 -11.46 -20.11
N LEU A 200 -18.86 -11.28 -19.10
CA LEU A 200 -20.02 -10.40 -19.14
C LEU A 200 -19.73 -9.13 -18.36
N LEU A 201 -20.16 -7.98 -18.88
CA LEU A 201 -20.10 -6.72 -18.13
C LEU A 201 -21.04 -6.82 -16.90
N ARG A 202 -20.51 -6.71 -15.69
CA ARG A 202 -21.28 -6.87 -14.45
C ARG A 202 -21.41 -5.60 -13.62
N ALA A 203 -20.43 -4.71 -13.71
CA ALA A 203 -20.47 -3.41 -13.05
C ALA A 203 -19.60 -2.41 -13.80
N HIS A 204 -19.91 -1.12 -13.67
CA HIS A 204 -19.10 -0.05 -14.26
C HIS A 204 -19.28 1.28 -13.51
N ARG A 205 -18.30 2.19 -13.65
CA ARG A 205 -18.43 3.60 -13.31
C ARG A 205 -17.96 4.47 -14.46
N ASN A 206 -18.70 5.54 -14.72
CA ASN A 206 -18.42 6.54 -15.75
C ASN A 206 -18.26 5.99 -17.19
N LEU A 207 -18.84 4.81 -17.46
CA LEU A 207 -18.89 4.22 -18.79
C LEU A 207 -19.89 5.00 -19.68
N PRO A 208 -19.54 5.33 -20.94
CA PRO A 208 -20.49 5.93 -21.87
C PRO A 208 -21.68 5.02 -22.19
N ASP A 209 -22.81 5.62 -22.57
CA ASP A 209 -24.07 4.91 -22.85
C ASP A 209 -23.97 3.81 -23.91
N SER A 210 -23.08 3.99 -24.89
CA SER A 210 -22.82 2.99 -25.93
C SER A 210 -22.27 1.67 -25.38
N TRP A 211 -21.61 1.72 -24.22
CA TRP A 211 -21.06 0.56 -23.52
C TRP A 211 -21.95 0.13 -22.34
N SER A 212 -22.47 1.07 -21.55
CA SER A 212 -23.26 0.76 -20.35
C SER A 212 -24.55 -0.02 -20.66
N LYS A 213 -25.16 0.20 -21.84
CA LYS A 213 -26.33 -0.57 -22.32
C LYS A 213 -26.07 -2.07 -22.49
N LYS A 214 -24.80 -2.50 -22.53
CA LYS A 214 -24.40 -3.91 -22.60
C LYS A 214 -24.30 -4.58 -21.22
N MET A 215 -24.96 -4.01 -20.20
CA MET A 215 -25.02 -4.61 -18.87
C MET A 215 -25.50 -6.07 -18.95
N ASN A 216 -24.78 -6.98 -18.29
CA ASN A 216 -24.97 -8.43 -18.34
C ASN A 216 -24.81 -9.08 -19.72
N GLN A 217 -24.16 -8.41 -20.68
CA GLN A 217 -23.87 -8.95 -22.00
C GLN A 217 -22.35 -9.09 -22.22
N PRO A 218 -21.92 -9.93 -23.19
CA PRO A 218 -20.52 -10.00 -23.60
C PRO A 218 -20.04 -8.65 -24.13
N VAL A 219 -18.84 -8.25 -23.70
CA VAL A 219 -18.18 -7.04 -24.20
C VAL A 219 -16.81 -7.42 -24.71
N ASP A 220 -16.50 -6.98 -25.93
CA ASP A 220 -15.17 -7.13 -26.52
C ASP A 220 -14.54 -5.75 -26.65
N ASP A 221 -13.53 -5.50 -25.83
CA ASP A 221 -12.73 -4.28 -25.82
C ASP A 221 -11.39 -4.43 -26.57
N GLY A 222 -11.09 -5.63 -27.06
CA GLY A 222 -9.88 -6.00 -27.79
C GLY A 222 -8.66 -6.38 -26.93
N ILE A 223 -8.63 -6.07 -25.62
CA ILE A 223 -7.49 -6.34 -24.73
C ILE A 223 -7.86 -7.37 -23.65
N SER A 224 -9.06 -7.29 -23.09
CA SER A 224 -9.57 -8.15 -22.02
C SER A 224 -9.45 -9.64 -22.35
N SER A 225 -9.69 -10.04 -23.59
CA SER A 225 -9.54 -11.43 -24.04
C SER A 225 -8.10 -11.94 -23.97
N LEU A 226 -7.12 -11.07 -24.24
CA LEU A 226 -5.69 -11.45 -24.16
C LEU A 226 -5.28 -11.65 -22.70
N VAL A 227 -5.69 -10.73 -21.82
CA VAL A 227 -5.44 -10.84 -20.37
C VAL A 227 -6.16 -12.03 -19.75
N ALA A 228 -7.36 -12.36 -20.21
CA ALA A 228 -8.07 -13.56 -19.78
C ALA A 228 -7.35 -14.85 -20.15
N LEU A 229 -6.69 -14.88 -21.32
CA LEU A 229 -5.92 -16.05 -21.80
C LEU A 229 -4.56 -16.16 -21.12
N SER A 230 -3.84 -15.05 -20.94
CA SER A 230 -2.51 -15.05 -20.32
C SER A 230 -2.57 -15.17 -18.80
N GLY A 231 -3.60 -14.60 -18.17
CA GLY A 231 -3.66 -14.43 -16.72
C GLY A 231 -2.70 -13.36 -16.17
N GLU A 232 -2.08 -12.56 -17.05
CA GLU A 232 -1.14 -11.50 -16.71
C GLU A 232 -1.78 -10.11 -16.94
N SER A 233 -1.55 -9.19 -16.00
CA SER A 233 -2.01 -7.81 -16.11
C SER A 233 -1.36 -7.11 -17.30
N LEU A 234 -2.12 -6.24 -17.96
CA LEU A 234 -1.63 -5.45 -19.08
C LEU A 234 -1.95 -3.98 -18.86
N PHE A 235 -0.89 -3.16 -18.84
CA PHE A 235 -0.98 -1.70 -18.78
C PHE A 235 -0.42 -1.13 -20.08
N MET A 236 -1.16 -0.20 -20.67
CA MET A 236 -0.83 0.37 -21.98
C MET A 236 -1.15 1.86 -22.00
N ASN A 237 -0.28 2.65 -22.63
CA ASN A 237 -0.44 4.09 -22.82
C ASN A 237 -0.06 4.47 -24.25
N GLY A 238 -0.71 5.52 -24.78
CA GLY A 238 -0.26 6.20 -25.99
C GLY A 238 -0.60 5.45 -27.28
N SER A 239 0.33 5.46 -28.25
CA SER A 239 0.09 4.97 -29.62
C SER A 239 -0.26 3.48 -29.75
N PRO A 240 0.24 2.54 -28.92
CA PRO A 240 -0.18 1.13 -29.00
C PRO A 240 -1.68 0.93 -28.71
N LEU A 241 -2.28 1.79 -27.88
CA LEU A 241 -3.69 1.68 -27.48
C LEU A 241 -4.65 1.93 -28.65
N GLN A 242 -4.25 2.77 -29.62
CA GLN A 242 -5.09 3.18 -30.76
C GLN A 242 -5.56 2.01 -31.64
N LYS A 243 -4.93 0.85 -31.54
CA LYS A 243 -5.32 -0.37 -32.26
C LYS A 243 -6.55 -1.05 -31.66
N PHE A 244 -7.01 -0.63 -30.48
CA PHE A 244 -8.07 -1.28 -29.72
C PHE A 244 -9.29 -0.38 -29.56
N LYS A 245 -10.49 -0.98 -29.43
CA LYS A 245 -11.78 -0.27 -29.33
C LYS A 245 -11.85 0.69 -28.13
N MET A 246 -11.17 0.34 -27.05
CA MET A 246 -11.08 1.12 -25.81
C MET A 246 -10.27 2.42 -25.93
N ALA A 247 -9.54 2.66 -27.03
CA ALA A 247 -8.90 3.95 -27.29
C ALA A 247 -9.90 5.12 -27.34
N THR A 248 -11.17 4.82 -27.60
CA THR A 248 -12.26 5.81 -27.56
C THR A 248 -12.62 6.27 -26.13
N LEU A 249 -12.19 5.52 -25.11
CA LEU A 249 -12.51 5.78 -23.70
C LEU A 249 -11.39 6.54 -22.96
N GLY A 250 -10.16 6.52 -23.47
CA GLY A 250 -9.03 7.22 -22.88
C GLY A 250 -7.69 6.92 -23.55
N LYS A 251 -6.60 7.46 -22.97
CA LYS A 251 -5.24 7.36 -23.51
C LYS A 251 -4.33 6.41 -22.74
N SER A 252 -4.69 6.06 -21.50
CA SER A 252 -4.01 5.04 -20.71
C SER A 252 -5.02 4.03 -20.16
N VAL A 253 -4.67 2.76 -20.23
CA VAL A 253 -5.51 1.63 -19.81
C VAL A 253 -4.72 0.68 -18.92
N GLY A 254 -5.39 0.14 -17.90
CA GLY A 254 -4.95 -1.05 -17.17
C GLY A 254 -6.04 -2.11 -17.21
N VAL A 255 -5.68 -3.34 -17.57
CA VAL A 255 -6.54 -4.51 -17.50
C VAL A 255 -5.89 -5.51 -16.56
N VAL A 256 -6.59 -5.84 -15.48
CA VAL A 256 -6.07 -6.68 -14.39
C VAL A 256 -6.98 -7.91 -14.22
N PRO A 257 -6.43 -9.14 -14.25
CA PRO A 257 -7.21 -10.35 -14.09
C PRO A 257 -7.56 -10.61 -12.61
N ILE A 258 -8.81 -10.95 -12.35
CA ILE A 258 -9.29 -11.47 -11.06
C ILE A 258 -9.22 -12.99 -11.14
N LYS A 259 -8.38 -13.61 -10.31
CA LYS A 259 -8.03 -15.04 -10.42
C LYS A 259 -8.42 -15.82 -9.18
N ILE A 260 -8.96 -17.02 -9.37
CA ILE A 260 -9.04 -18.05 -8.33
C ILE A 260 -7.98 -19.10 -8.65
N LYS A 261 -6.98 -19.24 -7.78
CA LYS A 261 -5.80 -20.07 -8.05
C LYS A 261 -5.12 -19.59 -9.35
N THR A 262 -5.22 -20.37 -10.43
CA THR A 262 -4.65 -20.06 -11.75
C THR A 262 -5.72 -19.67 -12.78
N GLU A 263 -6.99 -19.70 -12.41
CA GLU A 263 -8.10 -19.50 -13.34
C GLU A 263 -8.63 -18.07 -13.28
N VAL A 264 -8.72 -17.40 -14.44
CA VAL A 264 -9.29 -16.05 -14.54
C VAL A 264 -10.81 -16.14 -14.49
N ILE A 265 -11.39 -15.58 -13.43
CA ILE A 265 -12.85 -15.55 -13.20
C ILE A 265 -13.46 -14.17 -13.50
N GLY A 266 -12.61 -13.15 -13.64
CA GLY A 266 -13.05 -11.81 -13.97
C GLY A 266 -11.89 -10.93 -14.41
N LEU A 267 -12.25 -9.74 -14.86
CA LEU A 267 -11.33 -8.72 -15.34
C LEU A 267 -11.76 -7.38 -14.76
N LEU A 268 -10.81 -6.66 -14.19
CA LEU A 268 -10.96 -5.30 -13.72
C LEU A 268 -10.26 -4.38 -14.73
N ILE A 269 -11.02 -3.47 -15.33
CA ILE A 269 -10.51 -2.53 -16.31
C ILE A 269 -10.58 -1.11 -15.74
N VAL A 270 -9.48 -0.38 -15.86
CA VAL A 270 -9.36 1.02 -15.48
C VAL A 270 -8.80 1.84 -16.64
N VAL A 271 -9.33 3.04 -16.84
CA VAL A 271 -8.98 3.92 -17.96
C VAL A 271 -8.80 5.34 -17.47
N ARG A 272 -7.73 5.97 -17.94
CA ARG A 272 -7.48 7.41 -17.80
C ARG A 272 -7.68 8.09 -19.14
N ARG A 273 -8.44 9.19 -19.14
CA ARG A 273 -8.65 10.07 -20.30
C ARG A 273 -7.42 10.91 -20.60
N ASN A 274 -6.65 11.23 -19.56
CA ASN A 274 -5.33 11.84 -19.71
C ASN A 274 -4.29 10.82 -20.19
N ASP A 275 -3.14 11.30 -20.62
CA ASP A 275 -2.05 10.47 -21.16
C ASP A 275 -1.06 9.98 -20.09
N ARG A 276 -1.46 10.01 -18.81
CA ARG A 276 -0.56 9.69 -17.71
C ARG A 276 -0.49 8.18 -17.49
N GLU A 277 0.69 7.61 -17.69
CA GLU A 277 0.98 6.20 -17.43
C GLU A 277 0.66 5.77 -16.00
N PHE A 278 0.25 4.51 -15.85
CA PHE A 278 0.11 3.87 -14.54
C PHE A 278 1.51 3.60 -13.98
N THR A 279 1.84 4.22 -12.85
CA THR A 279 3.09 3.96 -12.13
C THR A 279 3.13 2.52 -11.63
N ARG A 280 4.33 1.96 -11.42
CA ARG A 280 4.47 0.59 -10.86
C ARG A 280 3.67 0.42 -9.57
N ASP A 281 3.70 1.41 -8.68
CA ASP A 281 2.94 1.39 -7.42
C ASP A 281 1.44 1.26 -7.68
N ALA A 282 0.87 2.04 -8.61
CA ALA A 282 -0.55 1.96 -8.95
C ALA A 282 -0.92 0.62 -9.61
N GLN A 283 -0.03 0.06 -10.44
CA GLN A 283 -0.21 -1.26 -11.03
C GLN A 283 -0.30 -2.34 -9.94
N THR A 284 0.67 -2.35 -9.02
CA THR A 284 0.68 -3.29 -7.88
C THR A 284 -0.54 -3.13 -6.97
N MET A 285 -1.00 -1.90 -6.73
CA MET A 285 -2.21 -1.64 -5.96
C MET A 285 -3.47 -2.21 -6.63
N LEU A 286 -3.61 -2.06 -7.94
CA LEU A 286 -4.73 -2.60 -8.70
C LEU A 286 -4.71 -4.13 -8.76
N GLU A 287 -3.53 -4.73 -8.88
CA GLU A 287 -3.33 -6.19 -8.79
C GLU A 287 -3.74 -6.72 -7.42
N ALA A 288 -3.25 -6.10 -6.34
CA ALA A 288 -3.65 -6.47 -4.98
C ALA A 288 -5.18 -6.33 -4.79
N MET A 289 -5.79 -5.27 -5.34
CA MET A 289 -7.24 -5.10 -5.32
C MET A 289 -7.98 -6.24 -6.06
N ALA A 290 -7.47 -6.69 -7.20
CA ALA A 290 -8.04 -7.83 -7.93
C ALA A 290 -7.94 -9.14 -7.12
N ASP A 291 -6.85 -9.35 -6.39
CA ASP A 291 -6.71 -10.50 -5.49
C ASP A 291 -7.73 -10.45 -4.33
N TYR A 292 -7.92 -9.29 -3.70
CA TYR A 292 -8.95 -9.13 -2.66
C TYR A 292 -10.37 -9.26 -3.21
N ALA A 293 -10.63 -8.74 -4.41
CA ALA A 293 -11.90 -8.91 -5.10
C ALA A 293 -12.20 -10.40 -5.32
N SER A 294 -11.20 -11.20 -5.74
CA SER A 294 -11.34 -12.65 -5.90
C SER A 294 -11.78 -13.34 -4.61
N ILE A 295 -11.08 -13.08 -3.50
CA ILE A 295 -11.42 -13.65 -2.18
C ILE A 295 -12.84 -13.29 -1.78
N SER A 296 -13.21 -12.02 -1.92
CA SER A 296 -14.51 -11.50 -1.51
C SER A 296 -15.65 -12.05 -2.34
N MET A 297 -15.42 -12.22 -3.65
CA MET A 297 -16.39 -12.85 -4.54
C MET A 297 -16.63 -14.32 -4.20
N VAL A 298 -15.58 -15.06 -3.84
CA VAL A 298 -15.70 -16.45 -3.35
C VAL A 298 -16.52 -16.48 -2.07
N ASN A 299 -16.21 -15.60 -1.12
CA ASN A 299 -16.96 -15.50 0.15
C ASN A 299 -18.44 -15.17 -0.08
N ALA A 300 -18.74 -14.19 -0.92
CA ALA A 300 -20.12 -13.83 -1.27
C ALA A 300 -20.87 -14.96 -1.99
N ARG A 301 -20.18 -15.76 -2.82
CA ARG A 301 -20.76 -16.95 -3.47
C ARG A 301 -21.06 -18.05 -2.45
N LEU A 302 -20.11 -18.34 -1.56
CA LEU A 302 -20.27 -19.36 -0.51
C LEU A 302 -21.39 -18.99 0.46
N PHE A 303 -21.46 -17.72 0.87
CA PHE A 303 -22.50 -17.22 1.77
C PHE A 303 -23.91 -17.40 1.17
N ARG A 304 -24.10 -17.02 -0.10
CA ARG A 304 -25.38 -17.22 -0.79
C ARG A 304 -25.75 -18.69 -0.96
N ALA A 305 -24.78 -19.54 -1.27
CA ALA A 305 -25.02 -20.98 -1.35
C ALA A 305 -25.48 -21.55 -0.01
N LEU A 306 -24.89 -21.06 1.10
CA LEU A 306 -25.29 -21.43 2.46
C LEU A 306 -26.70 -20.93 2.78
N GLU A 307 -27.03 -19.67 2.49
CA GLU A 307 -28.37 -19.11 2.71
C GLU A 307 -29.44 -19.92 1.97
N GLN A 308 -29.21 -20.22 0.68
CA GLN A 308 -30.13 -21.01 -0.11
C GLN A 308 -30.32 -22.43 0.46
N ALA A 309 -29.23 -23.07 0.93
CA ALA A 309 -29.31 -24.38 1.55
C ALA A 309 -30.12 -24.35 2.86
N VAL A 310 -29.93 -23.31 3.68
CA VAL A 310 -30.69 -23.10 4.92
C VAL A 310 -32.17 -22.86 4.65
N GLU A 311 -32.51 -22.04 3.64
CA GLU A 311 -33.90 -21.82 3.24
C GLU A 311 -34.56 -23.10 2.75
N ASN A 312 -33.88 -23.85 1.88
CA ASN A 312 -34.38 -25.13 1.37
C ASN A 312 -34.59 -26.14 2.51
N ALA A 313 -33.67 -26.22 3.47
CA ALA A 313 -33.79 -27.08 4.64
C ALA A 313 -34.98 -26.67 5.53
N ARG A 314 -35.14 -25.38 5.82
CA ARG A 314 -36.29 -24.85 6.59
C ARG A 314 -37.62 -25.11 5.89
N ALA A 315 -37.68 -24.93 4.57
CA ALA A 315 -38.87 -25.24 3.79
C ALA A 315 -39.22 -26.74 3.87
N GLY A 316 -38.21 -27.61 3.74
CA GLY A 316 -38.37 -29.05 3.91
C GLY A 316 -38.84 -29.45 5.31
N GLU A 317 -38.27 -28.84 6.35
CA GLU A 317 -38.67 -29.09 7.73
C GLU A 317 -40.11 -28.66 8.02
N LYS A 318 -40.52 -27.47 7.55
CA LYS A 318 -41.92 -27.01 7.63
C LYS A 318 -42.88 -27.98 6.94
N HIS A 319 -42.52 -28.44 5.73
CA HIS A 319 -43.35 -29.39 4.98
C HIS A 319 -43.48 -30.74 5.70
N ARG A 320 -42.38 -31.21 6.30
CA ARG A 320 -42.36 -32.43 7.13
C ARG A 320 -43.20 -32.27 8.39
N HIS A 321 -43.11 -31.12 9.07
CA HIS A 321 -43.92 -30.85 10.28
C HIS A 321 -45.41 -30.81 9.96
N ALA A 322 -45.82 -30.08 8.91
CA ALA A 322 -47.21 -30.03 8.48
C ALA A 322 -47.77 -31.41 8.10
N SER A 323 -46.94 -32.24 7.44
CA SER A 323 -47.30 -33.63 7.14
C SER A 323 -47.50 -34.46 8.41
N LEU A 324 -46.62 -34.31 9.41
CA LEU A 324 -46.74 -35.01 10.71
C LEU A 324 -47.95 -34.55 11.51
N GLU A 325 -48.28 -33.26 11.51
CA GLU A 325 -49.50 -32.75 12.16
C GLU A 325 -50.76 -33.31 11.50
N THR A 326 -50.82 -33.28 10.17
CA THR A 326 -51.94 -33.87 9.42
C THR A 326 -52.10 -35.36 9.73
N LEU A 327 -50.98 -36.10 9.79
CA LEU A 327 -50.99 -37.52 10.14
C LEU A 327 -51.45 -37.75 11.59
N ARG A 328 -50.93 -36.96 12.54
CA ARG A 328 -51.32 -37.04 13.96
C ARG A 328 -52.81 -36.82 14.12
N ASP A 329 -53.37 -35.80 13.46
CA ASP A 329 -54.78 -35.45 13.58
C ASP A 329 -55.67 -36.54 12.93
N ALA A 330 -55.25 -37.11 11.80
CA ALA A 330 -55.93 -38.25 11.18
C ALA A 330 -55.92 -39.51 12.08
N ILE A 331 -54.77 -39.85 12.66
CA ILE A 331 -54.65 -40.97 13.60
C ILE A 331 -55.53 -40.74 14.82
N HIS A 332 -55.46 -39.55 15.41
CA HIS A 332 -56.26 -39.19 16.58
C HIS A 332 -57.75 -39.33 16.30
N SER A 333 -58.23 -38.83 15.15
CA SER A 333 -59.63 -38.94 14.75
C SER A 333 -60.09 -40.40 14.62
N GLU A 334 -59.31 -41.27 13.99
CA GLU A 334 -59.70 -42.67 13.82
C GLU A 334 -59.61 -43.47 15.13
N VAL A 335 -58.63 -43.16 16.01
CA VAL A 335 -58.56 -43.75 17.36
C VAL A 335 -59.80 -43.37 18.18
N GLN A 336 -60.22 -42.09 18.16
CA GLN A 336 -61.44 -41.66 18.83
C GLN A 336 -62.70 -42.35 18.26
N ALA A 337 -62.78 -42.52 16.94
CA ALA A 337 -63.87 -43.24 16.29
C ALA A 337 -63.94 -44.72 16.71
N ALA A 338 -62.80 -45.34 17.04
CA ALA A 338 -62.72 -46.72 17.53
C ALA A 338 -62.99 -46.85 19.04
N LEU A 339 -62.70 -45.82 19.85
CA LEU A 339 -62.90 -45.85 21.30
C LEU A 339 -64.39 -45.82 21.70
N TYR A 340 -65.23 -45.06 21.00
CA TYR A 340 -66.66 -44.95 21.34
C TYR A 340 -67.38 -46.32 21.31
N PRO A 341 -67.31 -47.12 20.24
CA PRO A 341 -67.97 -48.42 20.22
C PRO A 341 -67.29 -49.45 21.14
N LEU A 342 -65.97 -49.34 21.40
CA LEU A 342 -65.28 -50.18 22.39
C LEU A 342 -65.83 -49.97 23.80
N ASN A 343 -66.02 -48.71 24.22
CA ASN A 343 -66.63 -48.39 25.52
C ASN A 343 -68.07 -48.93 25.64
N LEU A 344 -68.84 -48.90 24.55
CA LEU A 344 -70.20 -49.46 24.50
C LEU A 344 -70.23 -50.99 24.68
N ILE A 345 -69.18 -51.70 24.27
CA ILE A 345 -69.07 -53.16 24.43
C ILE A 345 -68.55 -53.52 25.83
N LEU A 346 -67.72 -52.67 26.44
CA LEU A 346 -67.17 -52.86 27.78
C LEU A 346 -68.17 -52.58 28.91
N THR A 347 -69.32 -51.96 28.63
CA THR A 347 -70.43 -51.94 29.59
C THR A 347 -71.00 -53.35 29.70
N GLU A 348 -70.64 -54.05 30.78
CA GLU A 348 -70.85 -55.47 31.08
C GLU A 348 -72.31 -55.97 30.95
N MET A 349 -72.82 -56.11 29.73
CA MET A 349 -74.08 -56.81 29.47
C MET A 349 -73.78 -58.30 29.29
N PRO A 350 -74.17 -59.19 30.23
CA PRO A 350 -73.97 -60.63 30.07
C PRO A 350 -74.92 -61.17 28.98
N GLY A 351 -74.36 -61.80 27.93
CA GLY A 351 -75.15 -62.43 26.87
C GLY A 351 -74.43 -62.50 25.52
N VAL A 352 -75.12 -63.05 24.50
CA VAL A 352 -74.67 -63.02 23.10
C VAL A 352 -74.75 -61.58 22.58
N LEU A 353 -73.76 -61.14 21.81
CA LEU A 353 -73.68 -59.79 21.26
C LEU A 353 -75.01 -59.39 20.60
N ASN A 354 -75.61 -58.29 21.07
CA ASN A 354 -76.84 -57.76 20.48
C ASN A 354 -76.54 -57.05 19.13
N ALA A 355 -77.58 -56.67 18.39
CA ALA A 355 -77.42 -56.05 17.07
C ALA A 355 -76.59 -54.75 17.13
N GLU A 356 -76.78 -53.93 18.17
CA GLU A 356 -76.04 -52.69 18.38
C GLU A 356 -74.54 -52.94 18.65
N GLN A 357 -74.21 -53.94 19.47
CA GLN A 357 -72.84 -54.35 19.76
C GLN A 357 -72.13 -54.93 18.52
N LYS A 358 -72.86 -55.64 17.67
CA LYS A 358 -72.32 -56.16 16.39
C LYS A 358 -72.01 -55.01 15.42
N THR A 359 -72.91 -54.03 15.30
CA THR A 359 -72.67 -52.81 14.50
C THR A 359 -71.52 -51.98 15.08
N ALA A 360 -71.40 -51.90 16.41
CA ALA A 360 -70.27 -51.26 17.10
C ALA A 360 -68.92 -51.92 16.73
N LEU A 361 -68.83 -53.26 16.76
CA LEU A 361 -67.64 -54.01 16.33
C LEU A 361 -67.29 -53.78 14.86
N GLU A 362 -68.28 -53.72 13.98
CA GLU A 362 -68.07 -53.41 12.55
C GLU A 362 -67.53 -51.99 12.36
N SER A 363 -68.00 -51.02 13.14
CA SER A 363 -67.47 -49.65 13.14
C SER A 363 -66.02 -49.59 13.60
N VAL A 364 -65.65 -50.32 14.66
CA VAL A 364 -64.24 -50.42 15.13
C VAL A 364 -63.35 -51.05 14.06
N LYS A 365 -63.81 -52.14 13.44
CA LYS A 365 -63.09 -52.80 12.34
C LYS A 365 -62.86 -51.85 11.17
N ALA A 366 -63.86 -51.05 10.80
CA ALA A 366 -63.74 -50.07 9.72
C ALA A 366 -62.73 -48.95 10.07
N ALA A 367 -62.76 -48.43 11.30
CA ALA A 367 -61.82 -47.42 11.77
C ALA A 367 -60.36 -47.95 11.79
N LEU A 368 -60.14 -49.17 12.29
CA LEU A 368 -58.82 -49.82 12.29
C LEU A 368 -58.30 -50.09 10.86
N GLN A 369 -59.19 -50.46 9.93
CA GLN A 369 -58.83 -50.61 8.51
C GLN A 369 -58.43 -49.29 7.86
N ARG A 370 -59.09 -48.17 8.22
CA ARG A 370 -58.70 -46.83 7.75
C ARG A 370 -57.35 -46.39 8.33
N LEU A 371 -57.09 -46.64 9.62
CA LEU A 371 -55.79 -46.41 10.25
C LEU A 371 -54.67 -47.19 9.56
N SER A 372 -54.87 -48.48 9.30
CA SER A 372 -53.89 -49.32 8.60
C SER A 372 -53.53 -48.75 7.22
N ARG A 373 -54.54 -48.33 6.44
CA ARG A 373 -54.34 -47.71 5.13
C ARG A 373 -53.65 -46.35 5.21
N SER A 374 -53.91 -45.58 6.26
CA SER A 374 -53.24 -44.29 6.48
C SER A 374 -51.77 -44.46 6.86
N SER A 375 -51.41 -45.53 7.57
CA SER A 375 -50.04 -45.88 7.92
C SER A 375 -49.23 -46.46 6.76
N GLU A 376 -49.87 -47.14 5.81
CA GLU A 376 -49.19 -47.73 4.63
C GLU A 376 -48.82 -46.67 3.58
N LYS A 377 -49.62 -45.61 3.43
CA LYS A 377 -49.34 -44.52 2.47
C LYS A 377 -48.11 -43.68 2.82
N THR A 378 -47.58 -43.79 4.04
CA THR A 378 -46.46 -42.98 4.54
C THR A 378 -45.07 -43.60 4.37
N VAL A 379 -44.96 -44.86 3.92
CA VAL A 379 -43.66 -45.44 3.54
C VAL A 379 -43.43 -45.18 2.06
N THR A 380 -43.04 -43.97 1.70
CA THR A 380 -42.34 -43.76 0.42
C THR A 380 -40.99 -44.48 0.51
N PRO A 381 -40.71 -45.48 -0.35
CA PRO A 381 -39.38 -46.07 -0.43
C PRO A 381 -38.38 -44.98 -0.86
N LYS A 382 -37.21 -45.00 -0.24
CA LYS A 382 -36.07 -44.13 -0.55
C LYS A 382 -35.53 -44.38 -1.95
#